data_AF-A0A2K8WY88-F1
#
_entry.id   AF-A0A2K8WY88-F1
#
_cell.length_a   1.000
_cell.length_b   1.000
_cell.length_c   1.000
_cell.angle_alpha   90.00
_cell.angle_beta   90.00
_cell.angle_gamma   90.00
#
_symmetry.space_group_name_H-M   'P 1'
#
loop_
_entity.id
_entity.type
_entity.pdbx_description
1 polymer ?
#
loop_
_entity_poly.entity_id
_entity_poly.type
_entity_poly.pdbx_seq_one_letter_code
_entity_poly.pdbx_strand_id
1 'polypeptide(L)'
;MDNSIIGIGIALGISFFILYTRKTKWMKPKIVWLICVGLLTIGLFGFLYSKTELRNDRIMYFGFCVPIIYWIFDRIFKQISENMHKRDFILFLRNSDEINNGFGAENPHVKNSDKLFSFGLLIIIVGTLLIGIQTI
;
A
#
# COMPACT_ATOMS: atom_id res chain seq x y z
N MET A 1 20.25 -9.86 -12.24
CA MET A 1 19.26 -8.82 -11.90
C MET A 1 18.96 -9.02 -10.43
N ASP A 2 19.21 -8.01 -9.59
CA ASP A 2 18.97 -8.17 -8.15
C ASP A 2 17.48 -8.36 -7.89
N ASN A 3 17.14 -9.54 -7.35
CA ASN A 3 15.77 -9.91 -7.01
C ASN A 3 15.16 -8.95 -5.95
N SER A 4 16.00 -8.24 -5.20
CA SER A 4 15.63 -7.11 -4.35
C SER A 4 14.92 -5.97 -5.11
N ILE A 5 15.37 -5.64 -6.32
CA ILE A 5 14.74 -4.60 -7.16
C ILE A 5 13.34 -5.05 -7.57
N ILE A 6 13.20 -6.33 -7.90
CA ILE A 6 11.91 -6.95 -8.23
C ILE A 6 10.97 -6.89 -7.02
N GLY A 7 11.48 -7.25 -5.83
CA GLY A 7 10.73 -7.16 -4.58
C GLY A 7 10.20 -5.77 -4.27
N ILE A 8 11.04 -4.74 -4.39
CA ILE A 8 10.66 -3.33 -4.21
C ILE A 8 9.64 -2.93 -5.29
N GLY A 9 9.87 -3.33 -6.54
CA GLY A 9 8.96 -3.05 -7.66
C GLY A 9 7.57 -3.65 -7.45
N ILE A 10 7.48 -4.86 -6.93
CA ILE A 10 6.22 -5.53 -6.57
C ILE A 10 5.54 -4.82 -5.40
N ALA A 11 6.30 -4.54 -4.33
CA ALA A 11 5.78 -3.90 -3.12
C ALA A 11 5.14 -2.54 -3.42
N LEU A 12 5.88 -1.69 -4.13
CA LEU A 12 5.44 -0.35 -4.49
C LEU A 12 4.43 -0.40 -5.62
N GLY A 13 4.74 -1.12 -6.70
CA GLY A 13 3.93 -1.17 -7.91
C GLY A 13 2.51 -1.68 -7.66
N ILE A 14 2.37 -2.79 -6.91
CA ILE A 14 1.05 -3.35 -6.61
C ILE A 14 0.29 -2.45 -5.64
N SER A 15 0.95 -1.90 -4.62
CA SER A 15 0.30 -0.97 -3.67
C SER A 15 -0.18 0.30 -4.37
N PHE A 16 0.64 0.89 -5.24
CA PHE A 16 0.24 2.04 -6.07
C PHE A 16 -0.84 1.68 -7.10
N PHE A 17 -0.82 0.47 -7.64
CA PHE A 17 -1.89 0.01 -8.54
C PHE A 17 -3.22 -0.11 -7.80
N ILE A 18 -3.24 -0.67 -6.59
CA ILE A 18 -4.43 -0.73 -5.74
C ILE A 18 -4.92 0.68 -5.39
N LEU A 19 -3.98 1.59 -5.07
CA LEU A 19 -4.26 3.01 -4.83
C LEU A 19 -4.94 3.68 -6.03
N TYR A 20 -4.39 3.48 -7.23
CA TYR A 20 -4.90 4.06 -8.47
C TYR A 20 -6.29 3.51 -8.84
N THR A 21 -6.47 2.19 -8.73
CA THR A 21 -7.76 1.54 -9.03
C THR A 21 -8.87 1.94 -8.06
N ARG A 22 -8.52 2.39 -6.84
CA ARG A 22 -9.49 2.98 -5.89
C ARG A 22 -10.08 4.28 -6.42
N LYS A 23 -9.29 5.14 -7.09
CA LYS A 23 -9.75 6.41 -7.67
C LYS A 23 -10.81 6.20 -8.76
N THR A 24 -10.60 5.23 -9.63
CA THR A 24 -11.44 5.01 -10.82
C THR A 24 -12.59 4.03 -10.59
N LYS A 25 -12.69 3.39 -9.41
CA LYS A 25 -13.64 2.31 -9.06
C LYS A 25 -13.56 1.07 -9.97
N TRP A 26 -12.45 0.86 -10.68
CA TRP A 26 -12.33 -0.24 -11.65
C TRP A 26 -12.38 -1.63 -11.02
N MET A 27 -12.00 -1.76 -9.74
CA MET A 27 -11.90 -3.05 -9.07
C MET A 27 -12.84 -3.19 -7.88
N LYS A 28 -13.62 -4.28 -7.89
CA LYS A 28 -14.43 -4.68 -6.73
C LYS A 28 -13.51 -5.05 -5.56
N PRO A 29 -13.85 -4.66 -4.30
CA PRO A 29 -13.06 -5.00 -3.11
C PRO A 29 -12.68 -6.48 -2.98
N LYS A 30 -13.57 -7.39 -3.40
CA LYS A 30 -13.33 -8.84 -3.39
C LYS A 30 -12.16 -9.27 -4.29
N ILE A 31 -11.99 -8.62 -5.44
CA ILE A 31 -10.92 -8.92 -6.39
C ILE A 31 -9.58 -8.46 -5.82
N VAL A 32 -9.54 -7.25 -5.23
CA VAL A 32 -8.34 -6.75 -4.55
C VAL A 32 -7.91 -7.71 -3.44
N TRP A 33 -8.87 -8.21 -2.66
CA TRP A 33 -8.58 -9.16 -1.60
C TRP A 33 -7.98 -10.47 -2.11
N LEU A 34 -8.54 -11.04 -3.19
CA LEU A 34 -7.99 -12.24 -3.83
C LEU A 34 -6.54 -12.02 -4.30
N ILE A 35 -6.24 -10.86 -4.90
CA ILE A 35 -4.87 -10.51 -5.32
C ILE A 35 -3.94 -10.43 -4.10
N CYS A 36 -4.33 -9.70 -3.06
CA CYS A 36 -3.51 -9.54 -1.86
C CYS A 36 -3.27 -10.88 -1.14
N VAL A 37 -4.28 -11.74 -1.04
CA VAL A 37 -4.14 -13.07 -0.42
C VAL A 37 -3.24 -13.97 -1.27
N GLY A 38 -3.39 -13.95 -2.60
CA GLY A 38 -2.53 -14.71 -3.50
C GLY A 38 -1.06 -14.29 -3.43
N LEU A 39 -0.79 -12.99 -3.33
CA LEU A 39 0.58 -12.48 -3.14
C LEU A 39 1.13 -12.86 -1.77
N LEU A 40 0.33 -12.75 -0.71
CA LEU A 40 0.72 -13.16 0.63
C LEU A 40 1.09 -14.65 0.70
N THR A 41 0.31 -15.53 0.07
CA THR A 41 0.61 -16.97 0.07
C THR A 41 1.89 -17.27 -0.69
N ILE A 42 2.14 -16.60 -1.82
CA ILE A 42 3.42 -16.70 -2.56
C ILE A 42 4.58 -16.20 -1.70
N GLY A 43 4.43 -15.06 -1.03
CA GLY A 43 5.44 -14.48 -0.14
C GLY A 43 5.80 -15.40 1.03
N LEU A 44 4.79 -15.94 1.73
CA LEU A 44 4.98 -16.85 2.85
C LEU A 44 5.55 -18.21 2.43
N PHE A 45 5.06 -18.78 1.33
CA PHE A 45 5.57 -20.04 0.81
C PHE A 45 7.04 -19.91 0.40
N GLY A 46 7.36 -18.83 -0.31
CA GLY A 46 8.73 -18.48 -0.64
C GLY A 46 9.60 -18.27 0.60
N PHE A 47 9.11 -17.61 1.63
CA PHE A 47 9.88 -17.40 2.86
C PHE A 47 10.17 -18.70 3.62
N LEU A 48 9.22 -19.64 3.69
CA LEU A 48 9.32 -20.85 4.52
C LEU A 48 10.01 -22.03 3.84
N TYR A 49 9.80 -22.22 2.53
CA TYR A 49 10.21 -23.45 1.82
C TYR A 49 11.37 -23.26 0.85
N SER A 50 11.88 -22.04 0.73
CA SER A 50 12.96 -21.73 -0.20
C SER A 50 14.34 -22.09 0.34
N LYS A 51 15.23 -22.53 -0.57
CA LYS A 51 16.62 -22.85 -0.25
C LYS A 51 17.33 -21.63 0.34
N THR A 52 18.35 -21.85 1.16
CA THR A 52 19.10 -20.82 1.90
C THR A 52 19.63 -19.66 1.03
N GLU A 53 19.95 -19.90 -0.24
CA GLU A 53 20.39 -18.86 -1.19
C GLU A 53 19.28 -17.88 -1.58
N LEU A 54 18.06 -18.38 -1.78
CA LEU A 54 16.88 -17.55 -2.03
C LEU A 54 16.31 -16.98 -0.72
N ARG A 55 16.62 -17.55 0.45
CA ARG A 55 16.29 -16.97 1.76
C ARG A 55 16.99 -15.62 2.02
N ASN A 56 18.04 -15.30 1.26
CA ASN A 56 18.65 -13.97 1.24
C ASN A 56 17.83 -12.94 0.44
N ASP A 57 16.85 -13.36 -0.38
CA ASP A 57 15.89 -12.48 -1.05
C ASP A 57 14.70 -12.12 -0.15
N ARG A 58 14.97 -11.80 1.11
CA ARG A 58 13.93 -11.41 2.08
C ARG A 58 13.11 -10.22 1.57
N ILE A 59 13.76 -9.26 0.90
CA ILE A 59 13.09 -8.10 0.28
C ILE A 59 12.03 -8.56 -0.74
N MET A 60 12.29 -9.62 -1.50
CA MET A 60 11.32 -10.16 -2.46
C MET A 60 10.09 -10.72 -1.73
N TYR A 61 10.29 -11.52 -0.68
CA TYR A 61 9.19 -12.08 0.10
C TYR A 61 8.39 -11.02 0.85
N PHE A 62 9.06 -10.07 1.51
CA PHE A 62 8.41 -8.92 2.13
C PHE A 62 7.67 -8.07 1.10
N GLY A 63 8.21 -7.93 -0.12
CA GLY A 63 7.55 -7.22 -1.20
C GLY A 63 6.22 -7.83 -1.62
N PHE A 64 6.08 -9.16 -1.55
CA PHE A 64 4.80 -9.85 -1.75
C PHE A 64 3.82 -9.69 -0.57
N CYS A 65 4.33 -9.43 0.64
CA CYS A 65 3.52 -9.19 1.83
C CYS A 65 3.04 -7.74 1.97
N VAL A 66 3.75 -6.76 1.40
CA VAL A 66 3.38 -5.33 1.52
C VAL A 66 1.97 -5.03 0.99
N PRO A 67 1.51 -5.57 -0.16
CA PRO A 67 0.17 -5.29 -0.68
C PRO A 67 -0.98 -5.67 0.25
N ILE A 68 -0.86 -6.75 1.03
CA ILE A 68 -1.92 -7.12 1.99
C ILE A 68 -1.92 -6.19 3.20
N ILE A 69 -0.74 -5.79 3.68
CA ILE A 69 -0.59 -4.84 4.79
C ILE A 69 -1.21 -3.50 4.37
N TYR A 70 -0.82 -2.99 3.20
CA TYR A 70 -1.39 -1.79 2.61
C TYR A 70 -2.92 -1.87 2.53
N TRP A 71 -3.46 -2.98 2.00
CA TRP A 71 -4.91 -3.16 1.85
C TRP A 71 -5.66 -3.18 3.20
N ILE A 72 -5.09 -3.81 4.23
CA ILE A 72 -5.68 -3.82 5.58
C ILE A 72 -5.78 -2.39 6.13
N PHE A 73 -4.68 -1.63 6.07
CA PHE A 73 -4.67 -0.26 6.58
C PHE A 73 -5.55 0.69 5.76
N ASP A 74 -5.64 0.49 4.44
CA ASP A 74 -6.58 1.23 3.58
C ASP A 74 -8.03 1.03 4.05
N ARG A 75 -8.42 -0.21 4.39
CA ARG A 75 -9.75 -0.52 4.93
C ARG A 75 -9.98 0.08 6.30
N ILE A 76 -8.99 0.03 7.19
CA ILE A 76 -9.07 0.62 8.51
C ILE A 76 -9.29 2.13 8.40
N PHE A 77 -8.48 2.83 7.60
CA PHE A 77 -8.63 4.29 7.43
C PHE A 77 -9.93 4.66 6.74
N LYS A 78 -10.40 3.86 5.79
CA LYS A 78 -11.72 4.02 5.18
C LYS A 78 -12.82 3.95 6.24
N GLN A 79 -12.80 2.92 7.07
CA GLN A 79 -13.81 2.75 8.13
C GLN A 79 -13.76 3.89 9.14
N ILE A 80 -12.57 4.34 9.54
CA ILE A 80 -12.40 5.49 10.44
C ILE A 80 -12.97 6.77 9.79
N SER A 81 -12.68 7.01 8.51
CA SER A 81 -13.21 8.17 7.79
C SER A 81 -14.72 8.12 7.59
N GLU A 82 -15.29 6.95 7.29
CA GLU A 82 -16.73 6.77 7.19
C GLU A 82 -17.43 7.10 8.51
N ASN A 83 -16.85 6.70 9.64
CA ASN A 83 -17.36 7.03 10.96
C ASN A 83 -17.24 8.52 11.30
N MET A 84 -16.15 9.18 10.93
CA MET A 84 -15.91 10.59 11.26
C MET A 84 -16.64 11.57 10.33
N HIS A 85 -16.68 11.27 9.02
CA HIS A 85 -17.05 12.21 7.97
C HIS A 85 -18.21 11.73 7.10
N LYS A 86 -18.74 10.52 7.34
CA LYS A 86 -19.79 9.87 6.52
C LYS A 86 -19.39 9.70 5.06
N ARG A 87 -18.10 9.70 4.78
CA ARG A 87 -17.52 9.51 3.45
C ARG A 87 -16.18 8.79 3.55
N ASP A 88 -15.78 8.19 2.43
CA ASP A 88 -14.43 7.69 2.26
C ASP A 88 -13.41 8.83 2.39
N PHE A 89 -12.19 8.51 2.85
CA PHE A 89 -11.15 9.53 2.96
C PHE A 89 -10.61 9.89 1.58
N ILE A 90 -10.35 11.18 1.38
CA ILE A 90 -9.80 11.67 0.12
C ILE A 90 -8.29 11.48 0.15
N LEU A 91 -7.73 10.93 -0.93
CA LEU A 91 -6.31 10.62 -0.93
C LEU A 91 -5.49 11.85 -1.27
N PHE A 92 -4.62 12.27 -0.35
CA PHE A 92 -3.76 13.43 -0.53
C PHE A 92 -2.57 13.08 -1.43
N LEU A 93 -2.79 13.13 -2.75
CA LEU A 93 -1.76 13.05 -3.77
C LEU A 93 -1.59 14.42 -4.42
N ARG A 94 -0.39 15.01 -4.26
CA ARG A 94 -0.01 16.27 -4.92
C ARG A 94 -0.11 16.10 -6.44
N ASN A 95 -0.79 17.03 -7.11
CA ASN A 95 -1.11 16.99 -8.55
C ASN A 95 -2.12 15.90 -8.97
N SER A 96 -2.86 15.30 -8.03
CA SER A 96 -4.06 14.55 -8.42
C SER A 96 -5.18 15.53 -8.78
N ASP A 97 -6.05 15.14 -9.71
CA ASP A 97 -7.21 15.96 -10.14
C ASP A 97 -8.10 16.42 -8.97
N GLU A 98 -8.02 15.75 -7.82
CA GLU A 98 -8.76 16.09 -6.59
C GLU A 98 -8.10 17.23 -5.79
N ILE A 99 -6.82 17.54 -6.02
CA ILE A 99 -6.01 18.50 -5.25
C ILE A 99 -5.14 19.32 -6.20
N ASN A 100 -5.75 20.35 -6.79
CA ASN A 100 -5.07 21.20 -7.76
C ASN A 100 -4.16 22.29 -7.13
N ASN A 101 -3.98 22.28 -5.81
CA ASN A 101 -3.32 23.36 -5.11
C ASN A 101 -2.16 22.84 -4.22
N GLY A 102 -1.05 23.60 -4.18
CA GLY A 102 0.25 23.18 -3.63
C GLY A 102 0.32 22.86 -2.14
N PHE A 103 1.53 22.58 -1.65
CA PHE A 103 1.82 22.28 -0.24
C PHE A 103 1.46 23.50 0.63
N GLY A 104 0.26 23.51 1.21
CA GLY A 104 -0.29 24.64 1.97
C GLY A 104 -1.67 25.11 1.52
N ALA A 105 -2.20 24.57 0.43
CA ALA A 105 -3.52 24.95 -0.02
C ALA A 105 -4.64 24.22 0.74
N GLU A 106 -5.57 25.01 1.26
CA GLU A 106 -6.82 24.54 1.82
C GLU A 106 -7.77 24.20 0.68
N ASN A 107 -7.72 22.96 0.21
CA ASN A 107 -8.82 22.44 -0.58
C ASN A 107 -9.98 22.16 0.40
N PRO A 108 -11.12 22.86 0.31
CA PRO A 108 -12.21 22.74 1.30
C PRO A 108 -12.79 21.32 1.39
N HIS A 109 -12.54 20.49 0.37
CA HIS A 109 -12.99 19.11 0.35
C HIS A 109 -12.07 18.16 1.14
N VAL A 110 -10.78 18.51 1.31
CA VAL A 110 -9.77 17.67 1.96
C VAL A 110 -9.56 18.10 3.41
N LYS A 111 -9.98 17.24 4.35
CA LYS A 111 -9.80 17.48 5.79
C LYS A 111 -8.39 17.11 6.23
N ASN A 112 -7.92 17.68 7.34
CA ASN A 112 -6.60 17.34 7.89
C ASN A 112 -6.47 15.84 8.21
N SER A 113 -7.56 15.17 8.59
CA SER A 113 -7.58 13.70 8.76
C SER A 113 -7.30 12.95 7.46
N ASP A 114 -7.79 13.44 6.32
CA ASP A 114 -7.55 12.82 5.00
C ASP A 114 -6.06 12.87 4.64
N LYS A 115 -5.40 14.00 4.92
CA LYS A 115 -3.94 14.16 4.78
C LYS A 115 -3.21 13.17 5.68
N LEU A 116 -3.60 13.08 6.95
CA LEU A 116 -2.98 12.18 7.93
C LEU A 116 -3.12 10.71 7.53
N PHE A 117 -4.28 10.26 7.05
CA PHE A 117 -4.47 8.89 6.55
C PHE A 117 -3.62 8.61 5.31
N SER A 118 -3.51 9.59 4.41
CA SER A 118 -2.71 9.45 3.18
C SER A 118 -1.21 9.34 3.48
N PHE A 119 -0.68 10.21 4.33
CA PHE A 119 0.71 10.10 4.81
C PHE A 119 0.92 8.84 5.65
N GLY A 120 -0.07 8.45 6.46
CA GLY A 120 -0.05 7.20 7.23
C GLY A 120 0.14 5.98 6.34
N LEU A 121 -0.62 5.87 5.23
CA LEU A 121 -0.46 4.77 4.27
C LEU A 121 0.93 4.74 3.64
N LEU A 122 1.47 5.91 3.29
CA LEU A 122 2.82 6.00 2.73
C LEU A 122 3.87 5.53 3.75
N ILE A 123 3.76 5.98 5.00
CA ILE A 123 4.65 5.58 6.09
C ILE A 123 4.56 4.08 6.34
N ILE A 124 3.36 3.49 6.27
CA ILE A 124 3.18 2.03 6.42
C ILE A 124 3.88 1.27 5.30
N ILE A 125 3.71 1.68 4.03
CA ILE A 125 4.37 1.03 2.89
C ILE A 125 5.89 1.10 3.05
N VAL A 126 6.42 2.31 3.30
CA VAL A 126 7.87 2.53 3.44
C VAL A 126 8.42 1.82 4.68
N GLY A 127 7.74 1.92 5.82
CA GLY A 127 8.13 1.26 7.06
C GLY A 127 8.16 -0.25 6.94
N THR A 128 7.17 -0.86 6.27
CA THR A 128 7.14 -2.31 6.02
C THR A 128 8.30 -2.74 5.13
N LEU A 129 8.63 -1.95 4.11
CA LEU A 129 9.80 -2.18 3.26
C LEU A 129 11.13 -2.04 4.02
N LEU A 130 11.27 -1.01 4.86
CA LEU A 130 12.47 -0.79 5.68
C LEU A 130 12.68 -1.91 6.69
N ILE A 131 11.62 -2.43 7.31
CA ILE A 131 11.70 -3.61 8.17
C ILE A 131 12.25 -4.79 7.36
N GLY A 132 11.75 -5.02 6.15
CA GLY A 132 12.24 -6.07 5.25
C GLY A 132 13.70 -5.90 4.83
N ILE A 133 14.20 -4.67 4.78
CA ILE A 133 15.61 -4.36 4.50
C ILE A 133 16.49 -4.54 5.76
N GLN A 134 16.05 -4.08 6.94
CA GLN A 134 16.81 -4.16 8.19
C GLN A 134 16.85 -5.56 8.80
N THR A 135 15.90 -6.44 8.45
CA THR A 135 15.95 -7.86 8.83
C THR A 135 16.87 -8.70 7.94
N ILE A 136 17.63 -8.08 7.02
CA ILE A 136 18.77 -8.67 6.29
C ILE A 136 20.05 -8.37 7.05
#